data_AF-A0A934XU87-F1
#
_entry.id   AF-A0A934XU87-F1
#
_cell.length_a   1.000
_cell.length_b   1.000
_cell.length_c   1.000
_cell.angle_alpha   90.00
_cell.angle_beta   90.00
_cell.angle_gamma   90.00
#
_symmetry.space_group_name_H-M   'P 1'
#
loop_
_entity.id
_entity.type
_entity.pdbx_description
1 polymer ?
#
loop_
_entity_poly.entity_id
_entity_poly.type
_entity_poly.pdbx_seq_one_letter_code
_entity_poly.pdbx_strand_id
1 'polypeptide(L)'
;MLRYTLSAQFVSRLPIPDAPATDCDAIGELAMQITAQAQARYALHRQVRHRVLTDLGTLGKDGVIAPLNQKLTAWWQLDFPGLRGEVQKVFRRDIPLKERDAWEAWLAERCAAHDHLTAQIVRLETDLNRRVYALFDLTAAEIKLIEESTKYRYREV
;
A
#
# COMPACT_ATOMS: atom_id res chain seq x y z
N MET A 1 18.22 -24.19 5.30
CA MET A 1 17.68 -22.98 4.65
C MET A 1 17.37 -23.35 3.19
N LEU A 2 16.10 -23.62 2.86
CA LEU A 2 15.70 -24.01 1.50
C LEU A 2 15.70 -22.74 0.63
N ARG A 3 16.67 -22.64 -0.29
CA ARG A 3 16.61 -21.65 -1.38
C ARG A 3 15.64 -22.19 -2.42
N TYR A 4 14.53 -21.49 -2.65
CA TYR A 4 13.70 -21.73 -3.82
C TYR A 4 14.53 -21.38 -5.06
N THR A 5 15.00 -22.39 -5.80
CA THR A 5 15.65 -22.22 -7.09
C THR A 5 14.66 -22.61 -8.18
N LEU A 6 14.42 -21.69 -9.12
CA LEU A 6 13.63 -21.97 -10.32
C LEU A 6 14.47 -22.85 -11.26
N SER A 7 14.34 -24.18 -11.14
CA SER A 7 14.98 -25.09 -12.09
C SER A 7 14.10 -25.24 -13.34
N ALA A 8 14.70 -25.20 -14.53
CA ALA A 8 14.00 -25.24 -15.82
C ALA A 8 12.98 -26.38 -15.94
N GLN A 9 13.23 -27.56 -15.35
CA GLN A 9 12.31 -28.71 -15.36
C GLN A 9 10.94 -28.47 -14.68
N PHE A 10 10.85 -27.50 -13.75
CA PHE A 10 9.60 -27.14 -13.06
C PHE A 10 8.95 -25.88 -13.63
N VAL A 11 9.71 -25.04 -14.33
CA VAL A 11 9.22 -23.79 -14.94
C VAL A 11 8.73 -24.02 -16.37
N SER A 12 9.38 -24.92 -17.12
CA SER A 12 9.04 -25.20 -18.53
C SER A 12 7.64 -25.81 -18.73
N ARG A 13 7.00 -26.28 -17.65
CA ARG A 13 5.66 -26.85 -17.67
C ARG A 13 4.57 -25.86 -17.25
N LEU A 14 4.93 -24.65 -16.84
CA LEU A 14 3.92 -23.64 -16.54
C LEU A 14 3.28 -23.20 -17.86
N PRO A 15 1.95 -23.32 -18.02
CA PRO A 15 1.29 -22.83 -19.22
C PRO A 15 1.43 -21.31 -19.24
N ILE A 16 2.30 -20.81 -20.10
CA ILE A 16 2.32 -19.40 -20.49
C ILE A 16 1.36 -19.32 -21.68
N PRO A 17 0.21 -18.64 -21.54
CA PRO A 17 -0.71 -18.49 -22.66
C PRO A 17 -0.02 -17.71 -23.77
N ASP A 18 -0.26 -18.12 -25.01
CA ASP A 18 0.20 -17.35 -26.17
C ASP A 18 -0.59 -16.04 -26.19
N ALA A 19 0.07 -14.95 -25.85
CA ALA A 19 -0.55 -13.64 -25.71
C ALA A 19 -0.20 -12.79 -26.95
N PRO A 20 -1.21 -12.25 -27.67
CA PRO A 20 -0.95 -11.29 -28.74
C PRO A 20 -0.07 -10.14 -28.26
N ALA A 21 0.79 -9.60 -29.13
CA ALA A 21 1.69 -8.50 -28.77
C ALA A 21 0.94 -7.33 -28.12
N THR A 22 -0.28 -7.03 -28.58
CA THR A 22 -1.15 -6.00 -28.02
C THR A 22 -1.55 -6.23 -26.57
N ASP A 23 -1.80 -7.49 -26.18
CA ASP A 23 -2.15 -7.83 -24.79
C ASP A 23 -0.90 -7.85 -23.92
N CYS A 24 0.23 -8.33 -24.44
CA CYS A 24 1.53 -8.21 -23.78
C CYS A 24 1.86 -6.75 -23.42
N ASP A 25 1.73 -5.86 -24.39
CA ASP A 25 2.00 -4.42 -24.20
C ASP A 25 1.04 -3.80 -23.19
N ALA A 26 -0.27 -4.09 -23.30
CA ALA A 26 -1.27 -3.55 -22.38
C ALA A 26 -1.09 -4.06 -20.94
N ILE A 27 -0.73 -5.33 -20.76
CA ILE A 27 -0.41 -5.93 -19.46
C ILE A 27 0.85 -5.27 -18.88
N GLY A 28 1.88 -5.09 -19.71
CA GLY A 28 3.10 -4.40 -19.32
C GLY A 28 2.84 -2.96 -18.86
N GLU A 29 2.01 -2.23 -19.62
CA GLU A 29 1.62 -0.86 -19.27
C GLU A 29 0.87 -0.79 -17.94
N LEU A 30 -0.11 -1.67 -17.73
CA LEU A 30 -0.84 -1.77 -16.46
C LEU A 30 0.10 -2.06 -15.30
N ALA A 31 1.03 -3.01 -15.46
CA ALA A 31 2.01 -3.35 -14.43
C ALA A 31 2.92 -2.16 -14.08
N MET A 32 3.37 -1.39 -15.08
CA MET A 32 4.14 -0.17 -14.86
C MET A 32 3.32 0.89 -14.11
N GLN A 33 2.05 1.09 -14.49
CA GLN A 33 1.17 2.06 -13.83
C GLN A 33 0.91 1.67 -12.37
N ILE A 34 0.60 0.40 -12.09
CA ILE A 34 0.41 -0.11 -10.71
C ILE A 34 1.68 0.15 -9.89
N THR A 35 2.85 -0.17 -10.45
CA THR A 35 4.13 0.05 -9.78
C THR A 35 4.35 1.54 -9.46
N ALA A 36 4.06 2.43 -10.40
CA ALA A 36 4.18 3.87 -10.19
C ALA A 36 3.24 4.37 -9.07
N GLN A 37 1.99 3.91 -9.05
CA GLN A 37 1.05 4.28 -7.98
C GLN A 37 1.48 3.72 -6.61
N ALA A 38 1.96 2.48 -6.56
CA ALA A 38 2.48 1.87 -5.35
C ALA A 38 3.72 2.60 -4.81
N GLN A 39 4.63 3.02 -5.69
CA GLN A 39 5.79 3.84 -5.33
C GLN A 39 5.36 5.21 -4.78
N ALA A 40 4.38 5.87 -5.41
CA ALA A 40 3.84 7.13 -4.92
C ALA A 40 3.21 6.98 -3.52
N ARG A 41 2.45 5.90 -3.29
CA ARG A 41 1.84 5.60 -1.98
C ARG A 41 2.91 5.33 -0.92
N TYR A 42 3.94 4.58 -1.27
CA TYR A 42 5.07 4.34 -0.36
C TYR A 42 5.84 5.62 -0.04
N ALA A 43 6.06 6.50 -1.03
CA ALA A 43 6.68 7.79 -0.82
C ALA A 43 5.86 8.67 0.14
N LEU A 44 4.52 8.70 -0.04
CA LEU A 44 3.60 9.38 0.88
C LEU A 44 3.70 8.83 2.30
N HIS A 45 3.72 7.50 2.46
CA HIS A 45 3.93 6.87 3.77
C HIS A 45 5.23 7.33 4.42
N ARG A 46 6.34 7.34 3.67
CA ARG A 46 7.64 7.80 4.20
C ARG A 46 7.60 9.27 4.60
N GLN A 47 7.01 10.13 3.77
CA GLN A 47 6.91 11.56 4.03
C GLN A 47 6.12 11.84 5.31
N VAL A 48 4.94 11.23 5.47
CA VAL A 48 4.09 11.42 6.66
C VAL A 48 4.79 10.93 7.92
N ARG A 49 5.34 9.71 7.89
CA ARG A 49 6.08 9.14 9.04
C ARG A 49 7.28 10.00 9.42
N HIS A 50 8.05 10.47 8.44
CA HIS A 50 9.17 11.38 8.67
C HIS A 50 8.71 12.69 9.30
N ARG A 51 7.65 13.31 8.77
CA ARG A 51 7.10 14.57 9.30
C ARG A 51 6.65 14.42 10.75
N VAL A 52 5.93 13.35 11.07
CA VAL A 52 5.48 13.05 12.44
C VAL A 52 6.69 12.87 13.37
N LEU A 53 7.73 12.15 12.95
CA LEU A 53 8.95 11.98 13.74
C LEU A 53 9.71 13.28 13.95
N THR A 54 9.83 14.13 12.93
CA THR A 54 10.62 15.37 12.99
C THR A 54 9.91 16.48 13.77
N ASP A 55 8.59 16.63 13.59
CA ASP A 55 7.86 17.76 14.18
C ASP A 55 7.23 17.43 15.53
N LEU A 56 6.80 16.18 15.74
CA LEU A 56 6.12 15.73 16.95
C LEU A 56 6.97 14.80 17.81
N GLY A 57 8.04 14.24 17.25
CA GLY A 57 8.96 13.38 17.97
C GLY A 57 9.64 14.11 19.12
N THR A 58 9.88 13.37 20.20
CA THR A 58 10.62 13.85 21.36
C THR A 58 11.89 13.04 21.52
N LEU A 59 13.00 13.73 21.84
CA LEU A 59 14.26 13.10 22.18
C LEU A 59 14.11 12.35 23.51
N GLY A 60 14.53 11.09 23.52
CA GLY A 60 14.70 10.28 24.72
C GLY A 60 15.91 10.72 25.54
N LYS A 61 16.10 10.06 26.69
CA LYS A 61 17.24 10.31 27.60
C LYS A 61 18.60 9.97 26.97
N ASP A 62 18.58 9.10 25.97
CA ASP A 62 19.70 8.67 25.14
C ASP A 62 19.96 9.59 23.93
N GLY A 63 19.18 10.68 23.78
CA GLY A 63 19.31 11.61 22.66
C GLY A 63 18.74 11.08 21.35
N VAL A 64 17.96 9.99 21.37
CA VAL A 64 17.34 9.39 20.18
C VAL A 64 15.83 9.62 20.19
N ILE A 65 15.24 9.94 19.03
CA ILE A 65 13.78 10.08 18.90
C ILE A 65 13.13 8.69 19.00
N ALA A 66 12.09 8.56 19.82
CA ALA A 66 11.35 7.31 19.94
C ALA A 66 10.77 6.86 18.58
N PRO A 67 10.82 5.57 18.21
CA PRO A 67 10.27 5.09 16.95
C PRO A 67 8.73 5.13 16.95
N LEU A 68 8.14 5.22 15.76
CA LEU A 68 6.68 5.12 15.58
C LEU A 68 6.18 3.73 15.98
N ASN A 69 5.03 3.67 16.64
CA ASN A 69 4.33 2.41 16.89
C ASN A 69 3.58 1.94 15.62
N GLN A 70 3.00 0.73 15.68
CA GLN A 70 2.28 0.14 14.55
C GLN A 70 1.12 1.02 14.05
N LYS A 71 0.39 1.67 14.96
CA LYS A 71 -0.74 2.55 14.61
C LYS A 71 -0.30 3.84 13.92
N LEU A 72 0.74 4.50 14.43
CA LEU A 72 1.34 5.67 13.77
C LEU A 72 2.00 5.31 12.44
N THR A 73 2.46 4.07 12.29
CA THR A 73 2.95 3.54 11.02
C THR A 73 1.80 3.37 10.02
N ALA A 74 0.62 2.96 10.49
CA ALA A 74 -0.65 2.84 9.76
C ALA A 74 -1.54 4.09 9.89
N TRP A 75 -0.95 5.28 9.81
CA TRP A 75 -1.60 6.56 10.10
C TRP A 75 -2.87 6.83 9.27
N TRP A 76 -2.99 6.25 8.07
CA TRP A 76 -4.18 6.41 7.22
C TRP A 76 -5.44 5.76 7.81
N GLN A 77 -5.29 4.93 8.85
CA GLN A 77 -6.39 4.32 9.59
C GLN A 77 -6.82 5.15 10.81
N LEU A 78 -6.16 6.28 11.07
CA LEU A 78 -6.40 7.11 12.23
C LEU A 78 -7.16 8.39 11.83
N ASP A 79 -8.14 8.74 12.63
CA ASP A 79 -8.66 10.09 12.69
C ASP A 79 -7.70 10.99 13.49
N PHE A 80 -7.92 12.30 13.46
CA PHE A 80 -7.05 13.25 14.18
C PHE A 80 -6.98 12.98 15.70
N PRO A 81 -8.10 12.69 16.41
CA PRO A 81 -8.05 12.25 17.80
C PRO A 81 -7.21 11.00 18.02
N GLY A 82 -7.32 10.00 17.13
CA GLY A 82 -6.53 8.77 17.15
C GLY A 82 -5.03 9.05 16.98
N LEU A 83 -4.65 9.88 16.00
CA LEU A 83 -3.26 10.31 15.79
C LEU A 83 -2.71 10.98 17.05
N ARG A 84 -3.45 11.96 17.60
CA ARG A 84 -3.05 12.71 18.80
C ARG A 84 -2.88 11.78 20.01
N GLY A 85 -3.80 10.83 20.20
CA GLY A 85 -3.71 9.84 21.27
C GLY A 85 -2.48 8.95 21.15
N GLU A 86 -2.13 8.51 19.94
CA GLU A 86 -0.92 7.70 19.73
C GLU A 86 0.37 8.53 19.85
N VAL A 87 0.36 9.79 19.42
CA VAL A 87 1.46 10.77 19.64
C VAL A 87 1.73 10.97 21.13
N GLN A 88 0.70 11.18 21.94
CA GLN A 88 0.86 11.31 23.40
C GLN A 88 1.43 10.05 24.06
N LYS A 89 1.04 8.87 23.57
CA LYS A 89 1.54 7.59 24.09
C LYS A 89 3.03 7.40 23.78
N VAL A 90 3.44 7.67 22.54
CA VAL A 90 4.80 7.39 22.04
C VAL A 90 5.78 8.50 22.43
N PHE A 91 5.41 9.76 22.21
CA PHE A 91 6.28 10.91 22.40
C PHE A 91 6.08 11.62 23.74
N ARG A 92 5.12 11.18 24.58
CA ARG A 92 4.83 11.81 25.89
C ARG A 92 4.57 13.32 25.79
N ARG A 93 4.13 13.77 24.61
CA ARG A 93 3.85 15.16 24.26
C ARG A 93 2.53 15.23 23.50
N ASP A 94 1.87 16.37 23.63
CA ASP A 94 0.67 16.68 22.87
C ASP A 94 0.90 17.72 21.76
N ILE A 95 0.02 17.73 20.78
CA ILE A 95 -0.05 18.75 19.74
C ILE A 95 -0.67 20.03 20.34
N PRO A 96 0.03 21.18 20.33
CA PRO A 96 -0.49 22.45 20.86
C PRO A 96 -1.81 22.85 20.21
N LEU A 97 -2.76 23.37 21.00
CA LEU A 97 -4.11 23.71 20.51
C LEU A 97 -4.09 24.58 19.24
N LYS A 98 -3.21 25.59 19.20
CA LYS A 98 -3.04 26.52 18.07
C LYS A 98 -2.60 25.86 16.74
N GLU A 99 -2.06 24.64 16.80
CA GLU A 99 -1.58 23.88 15.64
C GLU A 99 -2.55 22.77 15.24
N ARG A 100 -3.57 22.47 16.06
CA ARG A 100 -4.42 21.28 15.87
C ARG A 100 -5.20 21.32 14.58
N ASP A 101 -5.84 22.44 14.26
CA ASP A 101 -6.64 22.57 13.03
C ASP A 101 -5.76 22.36 11.77
N ALA A 102 -4.53 22.87 11.79
CA ALA A 102 -3.59 22.69 10.70
C ALA A 102 -3.14 21.22 10.55
N TRP A 103 -2.86 20.54 11.67
CA TRP A 103 -2.52 19.12 11.66
C TRP A 103 -3.70 18.24 11.25
N GLU A 104 -4.91 18.57 11.68
CA GLU A 104 -6.13 17.85 11.33
C GLU A 104 -6.43 17.97 9.85
N ALA A 105 -6.41 19.18 9.30
CA ALA A 105 -6.58 19.41 7.87
C ALA A 105 -5.49 18.72 7.04
N TRP A 106 -4.23 18.79 7.48
CA TRP A 106 -3.12 18.11 6.83
C TRP A 106 -3.30 16.59 6.85
N LEU A 107 -3.64 15.99 7.99
CA LEU A 107 -3.85 14.55 8.10
C LEU A 107 -4.99 14.10 7.17
N ALA A 108 -6.10 14.84 7.16
CA ALA A 108 -7.25 14.55 6.29
C ALA A 108 -6.85 14.56 4.81
N GLU A 109 -6.06 15.56 4.38
CA GLU A 109 -5.54 15.63 3.02
C GLU A 109 -4.63 14.43 2.69
N ARG A 110 -3.74 14.04 3.62
CA ARG A 110 -2.86 12.88 3.41
C ARG A 110 -3.64 11.57 3.35
N CYS A 111 -4.67 11.40 4.18
CA CYS A 111 -5.55 10.23 4.14
C CYS A 111 -6.31 10.18 2.81
N ALA A 112 -6.86 11.31 2.34
CA ALA A 112 -7.51 11.37 1.04
C ALA A 112 -6.56 11.03 -0.11
N ALA A 113 -5.31 11.51 -0.08
CA ALA A 113 -4.30 11.15 -1.07
C ALA A 113 -3.96 9.64 -1.04
N HIS A 114 -3.84 9.07 0.16
CA HIS A 114 -3.63 7.63 0.34
C HIS A 114 -4.77 6.80 -0.25
N ASP A 115 -6.02 7.18 0.04
CA ASP A 115 -7.21 6.49 -0.43
C ASP A 115 -7.34 6.60 -1.95
N HIS A 116 -7.03 7.76 -2.52
CA HIS A 116 -6.98 7.96 -3.96
C HIS A 116 -5.97 7.02 -4.63
N LEU A 117 -4.72 6.99 -4.15
CA LEU A 117 -3.68 6.11 -4.68
C LEU A 117 -4.07 4.63 -4.55
N THR A 118 -4.65 4.26 -3.41
CA THR A 118 -5.13 2.89 -3.18
C THR A 118 -6.27 2.53 -4.14
N ALA A 119 -7.22 3.42 -4.37
CA ALA A 119 -8.29 3.21 -5.33
C ALA A 119 -7.77 3.06 -6.78
N GLN A 120 -6.76 3.84 -7.19
CA GLN A 120 -6.12 3.69 -8.50
C GLN A 120 -5.43 2.34 -8.65
N ILE A 121 -4.68 1.90 -7.63
CA ILE A 121 -4.03 0.58 -7.61
C ILE A 121 -5.09 -0.52 -7.78
N VAL A 122 -6.16 -0.49 -6.97
CA VAL A 122 -7.26 -1.48 -7.03
C VAL A 122 -7.86 -1.56 -8.42
N ARG A 123 -8.16 -0.40 -9.02
CA ARG A 123 -8.74 -0.31 -10.35
C ARG A 123 -7.80 -0.93 -11.40
N LEU A 124 -6.53 -0.53 -11.40
CA LEU A 124 -5.55 -1.01 -12.37
C LEU A 124 -5.28 -2.51 -12.22
N GLU A 125 -5.20 -3.02 -10.99
CA GLU A 125 -5.05 -4.45 -10.73
C GLU A 125 -6.29 -5.23 -11.15
N THR A 126 -7.50 -4.68 -10.97
CA THR A 126 -8.74 -5.29 -11.48
C THR A 126 -8.71 -5.40 -13.01
N ASP A 127 -8.23 -4.36 -13.70
CA ASP A 127 -8.11 -4.35 -15.16
C ASP A 127 -7.02 -5.33 -15.64
N LEU A 128 -5.91 -5.43 -14.92
CA LEU A 128 -4.85 -6.41 -15.16
C LEU A 128 -5.38 -7.84 -15.02
N ASN A 129 -6.07 -8.13 -13.91
CA ASN A 129 -6.65 -9.44 -13.64
C ASN A 129 -7.64 -9.83 -14.74
N ARG A 130 -8.51 -8.92 -15.18
CA ARG A 130 -9.46 -9.19 -16.28
C ARG A 130 -8.75 -9.61 -17.56
N ARG A 131 -7.65 -8.95 -17.93
CA ARG A 131 -6.85 -9.32 -19.11
C ARG A 131 -6.17 -10.68 -18.94
N VAL A 132 -5.59 -10.94 -17.77
CA VAL A 132 -4.96 -12.22 -17.46
C VAL A 132 -5.99 -13.35 -17.51
N TYR A 133 -7.17 -13.19 -16.90
CA TYR A 133 -8.23 -14.20 -16.95
C TYR A 133 -8.67 -14.51 -18.38
N ALA A 134 -8.75 -13.51 -19.25
CA ALA A 134 -9.07 -13.70 -20.66
C ALA A 134 -7.98 -14.50 -21.41
N LEU A 135 -6.69 -14.25 -21.12
CA LEU A 135 -5.58 -15.01 -21.74
C LEU A 135 -5.59 -16.49 -21.37
N PHE A 136 -6.09 -16.83 -20.19
CA PHE A 136 -6.24 -18.20 -19.72
C PHE A 136 -7.60 -18.82 -20.04
N ASP A 137 -8.48 -18.11 -20.77
CA ASP A 137 -9.84 -18.53 -21.11
C ASP A 137 -10.65 -19.02 -19.89
N LEU A 138 -10.49 -18.33 -18.75
CA LEU A 138 -11.12 -18.75 -17.49
C LEU A 138 -12.63 -18.50 -17.51
N THR A 139 -13.38 -19.49 -17.06
CA THR A 139 -14.81 -19.36 -16.85
C THR A 139 -15.13 -18.50 -15.62
N ALA A 140 -16.35 -17.96 -15.57
CA ALA A 140 -16.81 -17.18 -14.41
C ALA A 140 -16.74 -17.96 -13.08
N ALA A 141 -16.92 -19.29 -13.13
CA ALA A 141 -16.82 -20.14 -11.95
C ALA A 141 -15.37 -20.27 -11.45
N GLU A 142 -14.42 -20.39 -12.36
CA GLU A 142 -12.98 -20.45 -12.04
C GLU A 142 -12.47 -19.10 -11.55
N ILE A 143 -12.88 -18.00 -12.17
CA ILE A 143 -12.55 -16.64 -11.71
C ILE A 143 -13.05 -16.46 -10.28
N LYS A 144 -14.32 -16.79 -10.02
CA LYS A 144 -14.90 -16.70 -8.67
C LYS A 144 -14.12 -17.52 -7.65
N LEU A 145 -13.75 -18.76 -8.01
CA LEU A 145 -12.94 -19.63 -7.14
C LEU A 145 -11.57 -19.01 -6.83
N ILE A 146 -10.91 -18.41 -7.83
CA ILE A 146 -9.63 -17.71 -7.65
C ILE A 146 -9.81 -16.50 -6.74
N GLU A 147 -10.81 -15.64 -6.97
CA GLU A 147 -11.03 -14.45 -6.15
C GLU A 147 -11.37 -14.80 -4.68
N GLU A 148 -12.17 -15.86 -4.46
CA GLU A 148 -12.50 -16.35 -3.12
C GLU A 148 -11.29 -16.95 -2.39
N SER A 149 -10.43 -17.69 -3.11
CA SER A 149 -9.26 -18.37 -2.54
C SER A 149 -8.06 -17.44 -2.35
N THR A 150 -7.89 -16.45 -3.22
CA THR A 150 -6.77 -15.51 -3.17
C THR A 150 -6.98 -14.37 -2.18
N LYS A 151 -8.21 -14.17 -1.68
CA LYS A 151 -8.56 -13.26 -0.57
C LYS A 151 -7.68 -12.00 -0.57
N TYR A 152 -7.51 -11.36 -1.72
CA TYR A 152 -6.83 -10.08 -1.81
C TYR A 152 -7.75 -9.05 -1.14
N ARG A 153 -7.61 -8.88 0.18
CA ARG A 153 -8.11 -7.69 0.87
C ARG A 153 -7.29 -6.53 0.35
N TYR A 154 -7.77 -5.91 -0.72
CA TYR A 154 -7.34 -4.63 -1.28
C TYR A 154 -7.28 -3.45 -0.26
N ARG A 155 -7.52 -3.70 1.03
CA ARG A 155 -7.57 -2.75 2.13
C ARG A 155 -6.54 -2.99 3.25
N GLU A 156 -5.71 -4.03 3.17
CA GLU A 156 -4.74 -4.38 4.22
C GLU A 156 -3.29 -4.39 3.70
N VAL A 157 -2.79 -3.24 3.26
CA VAL A 157 -1.34 -2.94 3.25
C VAL A 157 -1.11 -1.49 3.57
#